data_AF-A0A1M7M023-F1
#
_entry.id   AF-A0A1M7M023-F1
#
_cell.length_a   1.000
_cell.length_b   1.000
_cell.length_c   1.000
_cell.angle_alpha   90.00
_cell.angle_beta   90.00
_cell.angle_gamma   90.00
#
_symmetry.space_group_name_H-M   'P 1'
#
loop_
_entity.id
_entity.type
_entity.pdbx_description
1 polymer ?
#
loop_
_entity_poly.entity_id
_entity_poly.type
_entity_poly.pdbx_seq_one_letter_code
_entity_poly.pdbx_strand_id
1 'polypeptide(L)'
;MFQRSKSSKIKSGFTLIEVMVVTVVMGILAAVAVPSAFGIIERSKEKIDLLKLFYLRDALNRALIEDPNALYSTASTDADTKNLTRLLKSETGVTLFVHEVKPGASANIQAKHGSANDGINMSHLIGNGGIWYNALVEARFEGVADIVKYRLDTKDNNGIKNDVTENGKAHDTFTIKEDGGGWRTSPKAPIFISEELNNGKSSGLNGITSQGNNKTNYRLTMNFQWSGQDENSHSVEVALLPNGKTMGNGKKKGSAFRTDHGICFSTYGDIGCADYKY
;
A
#
# COMPACT_ATOMS: atom_id res chain seq x y z
N MET A 1 56.47 -24.30 58.50
CA MET A 1 56.58 -24.84 57.13
C MET A 1 55.17 -24.90 56.54
N PHE A 2 54.78 -23.93 55.71
CA PHE A 2 53.42 -23.87 55.11
C PHE A 2 53.41 -24.61 53.77
N GLN A 3 52.68 -25.72 53.69
CA GLN A 3 52.52 -26.50 52.47
C GLN A 3 51.40 -25.88 51.63
N ARG A 4 51.76 -25.29 50.49
CA ARG A 4 50.83 -24.66 49.54
C ARG A 4 50.21 -25.77 48.68
N SER A 5 48.94 -26.09 48.90
CA SER A 5 48.18 -27.00 48.04
C SER A 5 48.05 -26.41 46.63
N LYS A 6 48.64 -27.08 45.63
CA LYS A 6 48.57 -26.69 44.22
C LYS A 6 47.35 -27.39 43.61
N SER A 7 46.22 -26.70 43.56
CA SER A 7 45.04 -27.15 42.80
C SER A 7 45.37 -27.15 41.30
N SER A 8 45.62 -28.32 40.71
CA SER A 8 45.72 -28.49 39.26
C SER A 8 44.34 -28.33 38.62
N LYS A 9 44.01 -27.12 38.15
CA LYS A 9 42.86 -26.95 37.25
C LYS A 9 43.18 -27.66 35.94
N ILE A 10 42.49 -28.78 35.67
CA ILE A 10 42.49 -29.43 34.35
C ILE A 10 41.87 -28.43 33.38
N LYS A 11 42.68 -27.88 32.46
CA LYS A 11 42.16 -27.11 31.34
C LYS A 11 41.76 -28.11 30.25
N SER A 12 40.49 -28.53 30.23
CA SER A 12 39.92 -29.21 29.06
C SER A 12 39.71 -28.18 27.96
N GLY A 13 40.54 -28.21 26.92
CA GLY A 13 40.31 -27.43 25.71
C GLY A 13 39.33 -28.16 24.78
N PHE A 14 38.46 -27.40 24.11
CA PHE A 14 37.64 -27.91 23.01
C PHE A 14 38.54 -28.45 21.89
N THR A 15 38.15 -29.56 21.28
CA THR A 15 38.89 -30.10 20.14
C THR A 15 38.46 -29.42 18.83
N LEU A 16 39.37 -29.32 17.86
CA LEU A 16 39.07 -28.73 16.55
C LEU A 16 37.90 -29.44 15.85
N ILE A 17 37.86 -30.78 15.97
CA ILE A 17 36.83 -31.61 15.35
C ILE A 17 35.44 -31.36 15.94
N GLU A 18 35.37 -31.10 17.24
CA GLU A 18 34.11 -30.83 17.95
C GLU A 18 33.47 -29.51 17.47
N VAL A 19 34.30 -28.48 17.25
CA VAL A 19 33.82 -27.22 16.66
C VAL A 19 33.43 -27.41 15.19
N MET A 20 34.19 -28.18 14.41
CA MET A 20 33.88 -28.44 13.00
C MET A 20 32.54 -29.15 12.79
N VAL A 21 32.26 -30.19 13.58
CA VAL A 21 30.97 -30.91 13.46
C VAL A 21 29.81 -29.98 13.81
N VAL A 22 29.96 -29.16 14.86
CA VAL A 22 28.93 -28.19 15.27
C VAL A 22 28.68 -27.15 14.17
N THR A 23 29.71 -26.56 13.57
CA THR A 23 29.51 -25.57 12.50
C THR A 23 28.91 -26.16 11.24
N VAL A 24 29.25 -27.41 10.89
CA VAL A 24 28.61 -28.14 9.77
C VAL A 24 27.12 -28.35 10.03
N VAL A 25 26.74 -28.85 11.21
CA VAL A 25 25.33 -29.05 11.57
C VAL A 25 24.58 -27.71 11.61
N MET A 26 25.17 -26.68 12.22
CA MET A 26 24.60 -25.32 12.22
C MET A 26 24.43 -24.77 10.79
N GLY A 27 25.39 -25.02 9.90
CA GLY A 27 25.32 -24.61 8.50
C GLY A 27 24.15 -25.25 7.75
N ILE A 28 23.92 -26.55 7.93
CA ILE A 28 22.79 -27.27 7.32
C ILE A 28 21.46 -26.74 7.85
N LEU A 29 21.33 -26.57 9.17
CA LEU A 29 20.11 -26.02 9.79
C LEU A 29 19.82 -24.59 9.31
N ALA A 30 20.85 -23.74 9.24
CA ALA A 30 20.72 -22.38 8.75
C ALA A 30 20.27 -22.34 7.28
N ALA A 31 20.82 -23.21 6.42
CA ALA A 31 20.48 -23.25 5.00
C ALA A 31 18.99 -23.51 4.74
N VAL A 32 18.34 -24.35 5.56
CA VAL A 32 16.91 -24.65 5.44
C VAL A 32 16.04 -23.62 6.16
N ALA A 33 16.48 -23.12 7.32
CA ALA A 33 15.69 -22.22 8.15
C ALA A 33 15.61 -20.79 7.60
N VAL A 34 16.71 -20.27 7.02
CA VAL A 34 16.82 -18.86 6.60
C VAL A 34 15.78 -18.47 5.53
N PRO A 35 15.58 -19.23 4.44
CA PRO A 35 14.54 -18.90 3.46
C PRO A 35 13.13 -18.85 4.05
N SER A 36 12.80 -19.79 4.95
CA SER A 36 11.50 -19.81 5.64
C SER A 36 11.32 -18.61 6.55
N ALA A 37 12.37 -18.20 7.27
CA ALA A 37 12.34 -17.03 8.14
C ALA A 37 12.05 -15.74 7.37
N PHE A 38 12.65 -15.56 6.18
CA PHE A 38 12.37 -14.40 5.33
C PHE A 38 10.91 -14.32 4.90
N GLY A 39 10.30 -15.45 4.49
CA GLY A 39 8.87 -15.48 4.14
C GLY A 39 7.94 -15.15 5.32
N ILE A 40 8.29 -15.55 6.55
CA ILE A 40 7.52 -15.22 7.76
C ILE A 40 7.61 -13.72 8.08
N ILE A 41 8.81 -13.14 7.97
CA ILE A 41 9.04 -11.71 8.17
C ILE A 41 8.23 -10.92 7.15
N GLU A 42 8.28 -11.34 5.89
CA GLU A 42 7.57 -10.66 4.81
C GLU A 42 6.04 -10.72 4.98
N ARG A 43 5.50 -11.90 5.28
CA ARG A 43 4.10 -12.06 5.65
C ARG A 43 3.69 -11.19 6.84
N SER A 44 4.61 -10.95 7.80
CA SER A 44 4.34 -10.08 8.95
C SER A 44 4.27 -8.61 8.55
N LYS A 45 5.15 -8.15 7.65
CA LYS A 45 5.09 -6.81 7.05
C LYS A 45 3.80 -6.60 6.25
N GLU A 46 3.39 -7.59 5.45
CA GLU A 46 2.13 -7.54 4.70
C GLU A 46 0.91 -7.42 5.63
N LYS A 47 0.91 -8.10 6.78
CA LYS A 47 -0.14 -7.92 7.79
C LYS A 47 -0.14 -6.52 8.40
N ILE A 48 1.03 -5.95 8.67
CA ILE A 48 1.16 -4.56 9.14
C ILE A 48 0.61 -3.59 8.09
N ASP A 49 0.90 -3.83 6.81
CA ASP A 49 0.36 -3.04 5.71
C ASP A 49 -1.16 -3.17 5.58
N LEU A 50 -1.71 -4.38 5.76
CA LEU A 50 -3.15 -4.58 5.84
C LEU A 50 -3.78 -3.78 7.01
N LEU A 51 -3.13 -3.71 8.17
CA LEU A 51 -3.61 -2.88 9.29
C LEU A 51 -3.73 -1.40 8.92
N LYS A 52 -2.87 -0.89 8.03
CA LYS A 52 -2.99 0.50 7.54
C LYS A 52 -4.28 0.74 6.75
N LEU A 53 -4.78 -0.27 6.02
CA LEU A 53 -6.08 -0.18 5.35
C LEU A 53 -7.22 -0.09 6.37
N PHE A 54 -7.12 -0.84 7.48
CA PHE A 54 -8.10 -0.76 8.57
C PHE A 54 -8.06 0.62 9.27
N TYR A 55 -6.88 1.18 9.52
CA TYR A 55 -6.77 2.54 10.05
C TYR A 55 -7.38 3.58 9.12
N LEU A 56 -7.18 3.44 7.81
CA LEU A 56 -7.83 4.31 6.82
C LEU A 56 -9.34 4.16 6.84
N ARG A 57 -9.85 2.92 6.86
CA ARG A 57 -11.29 2.66 6.99
C ARG A 57 -11.88 3.29 8.25
N ASP A 58 -11.20 3.13 9.38
CA ASP A 58 -11.68 3.61 10.67
C ASP A 58 -11.65 5.15 10.74
N ALA A 59 -10.64 5.80 10.16
CA ALA A 59 -10.60 7.26 10.03
C ALA A 59 -11.78 7.81 9.19
N LEU A 60 -12.10 7.13 8.08
CA LEU A 60 -13.25 7.47 7.24
C LEU A 60 -14.59 7.25 7.95
N ASN A 61 -14.73 6.12 8.65
CA ASN A 61 -15.93 5.82 9.42
C ASN A 61 -16.12 6.79 10.58
N ARG A 62 -15.05 7.21 11.25
CA ARG A 62 -15.18 8.22 12.31
C ARG A 62 -15.68 9.54 11.75
N ALA A 63 -15.16 9.97 10.61
CA ALA A 63 -15.63 11.19 9.99
C ALA A 63 -17.11 11.12 9.58
N LEU A 64 -17.59 9.95 9.16
CA LEU A 64 -19.01 9.69 8.90
C LEU A 64 -19.90 9.75 10.16
N ILE A 65 -19.35 9.38 11.32
CA ILE A 65 -20.05 9.49 12.60
C ILE A 65 -20.12 10.94 13.05
N GLU A 66 -19.06 11.71 12.83
CA GLU A 66 -19.00 13.15 13.14
C GLU A 66 -19.97 13.96 12.26
N ASP A 67 -20.01 13.67 10.96
CA ASP A 67 -20.96 14.24 10.00
C ASP A 67 -21.44 13.15 9.02
N PRO A 68 -22.74 12.80 9.03
CA PRO A 68 -23.28 11.80 8.08
C PRO A 68 -23.07 12.16 6.60
N ASN A 69 -22.95 13.45 6.28
CA ASN A 69 -22.73 13.94 4.93
C ASN A 69 -21.25 14.24 4.63
N ALA A 70 -20.35 13.87 5.55
CA ALA A 70 -18.92 14.11 5.50
C ALA A 70 -18.27 13.86 4.14
N LEU A 71 -18.67 12.75 3.51
CA LEU A 71 -18.14 12.29 2.23
C LEU A 71 -18.41 13.25 1.08
N TYR A 72 -19.51 14.01 1.18
CA TYR A 72 -20.06 14.90 0.16
C TYR A 72 -19.78 16.37 0.45
N SER A 73 -19.34 16.69 1.67
CA SER A 73 -19.22 18.06 2.20
C SER A 73 -18.40 19.04 1.34
N THR A 74 -17.46 18.52 0.54
CA THR A 74 -16.61 19.33 -0.36
C THR A 74 -16.85 19.05 -1.84
N ALA A 75 -17.93 18.33 -2.19
CA ALA A 75 -18.32 18.14 -3.58
C ALA A 75 -18.61 19.50 -4.23
N SER A 76 -18.00 19.76 -5.38
CA SER A 76 -18.01 21.09 -6.01
C SER A 76 -19.33 21.39 -6.75
N THR A 77 -20.08 20.36 -7.14
CA THR A 77 -21.35 20.47 -7.86
C THR A 77 -22.34 19.37 -7.50
N ASP A 78 -23.64 19.58 -7.79
CA ASP A 78 -24.67 18.53 -7.67
C ASP A 78 -24.36 17.30 -8.54
N ALA A 79 -23.66 17.50 -9.67
CA ALA A 79 -23.23 16.41 -10.53
C ALA A 79 -22.15 15.56 -9.85
N ASP A 80 -21.22 16.19 -9.14
CA ASP A 80 -20.18 15.51 -8.37
C ASP A 80 -20.79 14.71 -7.22
N THR A 81 -21.73 15.29 -6.48
CA THR A 81 -22.48 14.58 -5.43
C THR A 81 -23.21 13.36 -6.00
N LYS A 82 -23.94 13.50 -7.11
CA LYS A 82 -24.63 12.38 -7.77
C LYS A 82 -23.66 11.29 -8.25
N ASN A 83 -22.52 11.69 -8.81
CA ASN A 83 -21.48 10.76 -9.22
C ASN A 83 -20.90 10.02 -8.02
N LEU A 84 -20.58 10.73 -6.95
CA LEU A 84 -20.04 10.15 -5.73
C LEU A 84 -21.02 9.15 -5.12
N THR A 85 -22.30 9.54 -4.93
CA THR A 85 -23.35 8.64 -4.41
C THR A 85 -23.50 7.38 -5.27
N ARG A 86 -23.52 7.51 -6.60
CA ARG A 86 -23.61 6.36 -7.50
C ARG A 86 -22.42 5.42 -7.35
N LEU A 87 -21.21 5.98 -7.25
CA LEU A 87 -19.97 5.22 -7.24
C LEU A 87 -19.72 4.50 -5.92
N LEU A 88 -20.08 5.13 -4.79
CA LEU A 88 -20.01 4.50 -3.47
C LEU A 88 -20.92 3.27 -3.32
N LYS A 89 -21.94 3.15 -4.18
CA LYS A 89 -22.84 1.98 -4.27
C LYS A 89 -22.44 0.99 -5.38
N SER A 90 -21.33 1.23 -6.08
CA SER A 90 -20.86 0.39 -7.19
C SER A 90 -19.85 -0.67 -6.74
N GLU A 91 -19.54 -1.66 -7.59
CA GLU A 91 -18.56 -2.72 -7.29
C GLU A 91 -17.11 -2.25 -7.35
N THR A 92 -16.84 -1.13 -8.03
CA THR A 92 -15.51 -0.54 -8.12
C THR A 92 -15.22 0.40 -6.95
N GLY A 93 -16.27 0.92 -6.31
CA GLY A 93 -16.16 2.01 -5.35
C GLY A 93 -15.60 3.29 -5.97
N VAL A 94 -14.97 4.10 -5.14
CA VAL A 94 -14.30 5.36 -5.49
C VAL A 94 -12.82 5.25 -5.19
N THR A 95 -11.97 5.66 -6.13
CA THR A 95 -10.51 5.65 -5.97
C THR A 95 -10.04 6.85 -5.17
N LEU A 96 -9.34 6.66 -4.06
CA LEU A 96 -8.67 7.73 -3.31
C LEU A 96 -7.38 8.17 -4.00
N PHE A 97 -6.52 7.22 -4.34
CA PHE A 97 -5.25 7.46 -5.01
C PHE A 97 -4.77 6.21 -5.75
N VAL A 98 -3.85 6.41 -6.69
CA VAL A 98 -3.13 5.34 -7.39
C VAL A 98 -1.79 5.11 -6.69
N HIS A 99 -1.48 3.86 -6.40
CA HIS A 99 -0.18 3.41 -5.92
C HIS A 99 0.51 2.60 -7.01
N GLU A 100 1.54 3.18 -7.61
CA GLU A 100 2.27 2.56 -8.72
C GLU A 100 3.69 2.17 -8.28
N VAL A 101 4.04 0.90 -8.44
CA VAL A 101 5.34 0.34 -8.04
C VAL A 101 5.98 -0.44 -9.18
N LYS A 102 7.31 -0.47 -9.20
CA LYS A 102 8.08 -1.33 -10.11
C LYS A 102 9.46 -1.63 -9.50
N PRO A 103 10.11 -2.73 -9.91
CA PRO A 103 11.46 -3.03 -9.45
C PRO A 103 12.45 -1.91 -9.79
N GLY A 104 13.27 -1.53 -8.80
CA GLY A 104 14.35 -0.56 -8.99
C GLY A 104 13.92 0.91 -9.03
N ALA A 105 12.64 1.23 -8.83
CA ALA A 105 12.17 2.61 -8.73
C ALA A 105 11.35 2.85 -7.46
N SER A 106 11.34 4.09 -6.99
CA SER A 106 10.51 4.48 -5.84
C SER A 106 9.02 4.39 -6.17
N ALA A 107 8.17 4.09 -5.19
CA ALA A 107 6.72 4.11 -5.37
C ALA A 107 6.24 5.46 -5.92
N ASN A 108 5.24 5.45 -6.79
CA ASN A 108 4.68 6.63 -7.42
C ASN A 108 3.20 6.74 -7.03
N ILE A 109 2.90 7.70 -6.19
CA ILE A 109 1.54 8.02 -5.77
C ILE A 109 0.97 9.04 -6.74
N GLN A 110 -0.25 8.82 -7.23
CA GLN A 110 -0.87 9.72 -8.21
C GLN A 110 -2.34 9.98 -7.86
N ALA A 111 -2.80 11.21 -8.08
CA ALA A 111 -4.20 11.58 -7.96
C ALA A 111 -5.04 10.99 -9.12
N LYS A 112 -4.43 10.94 -10.32
CA LYS A 112 -5.05 10.52 -11.58
C LYS A 112 -4.06 9.73 -12.44
N HIS A 113 -4.53 8.72 -13.14
CA HIS A 113 -3.81 7.99 -14.17
C HIS A 113 -4.76 7.48 -15.26
N GLY A 114 -4.43 7.75 -16.52
CA GLY A 114 -5.29 7.51 -17.69
C GLY A 114 -5.75 6.06 -17.90
N SER A 115 -5.00 5.09 -17.38
CA SER A 115 -5.39 3.67 -17.44
C SER A 115 -5.87 3.07 -16.12
N ALA A 116 -5.78 3.79 -15.00
CA ALA A 116 -6.06 3.22 -13.67
C ALA A 116 -7.31 3.80 -13.00
N ASN A 117 -7.54 5.11 -13.12
CA ASN A 117 -8.64 5.79 -12.45
C ASN A 117 -9.14 7.03 -13.23
N ASP A 118 -9.08 6.99 -14.56
CA ASP A 118 -9.33 8.15 -15.43
C ASP A 118 -10.79 8.66 -15.40
N GLY A 119 -11.75 7.79 -15.11
CA GLY A 119 -13.17 8.16 -15.00
C GLY A 119 -13.69 8.32 -13.57
N ILE A 120 -12.94 7.86 -12.56
CA ILE A 120 -13.46 7.69 -11.18
C ILE A 120 -12.32 7.86 -10.16
N ASN A 121 -12.19 9.06 -9.61
CA ASN A 121 -11.35 9.29 -8.45
C ASN A 121 -11.95 10.38 -7.54
N MET A 122 -11.61 10.28 -6.27
CA MET A 122 -12.07 11.19 -5.24
C MET A 122 -11.52 12.59 -5.47
N SER A 123 -10.23 12.69 -5.77
CA SER A 123 -9.51 13.96 -5.91
C SER A 123 -10.14 14.91 -6.95
N HIS A 124 -10.79 14.39 -8.00
CA HIS A 124 -11.56 15.19 -8.95
C HIS A 124 -12.98 15.54 -8.48
N LEU A 125 -13.65 14.65 -7.75
CA LEU A 125 -15.04 14.83 -7.32
C LEU A 125 -15.18 15.85 -6.19
N ILE A 126 -14.17 15.90 -5.30
CA ILE A 126 -14.24 16.67 -4.06
C ILE A 126 -13.04 17.58 -3.81
N GLY A 127 -12.08 17.60 -4.74
CA GLY A 127 -10.86 18.41 -4.65
C GLY A 127 -9.77 17.84 -3.74
N ASN A 128 -8.92 18.76 -3.26
CA ASN A 128 -7.68 18.48 -2.52
C ASN A 128 -7.80 18.69 -0.99
N GLY A 129 -9.02 18.70 -0.45
CA GLY A 129 -9.27 19.02 0.96
C GLY A 129 -10.46 18.28 1.58
N GLY A 130 -10.89 18.73 2.75
CA GLY A 130 -12.03 18.17 3.48
C GLY A 130 -11.71 16.88 4.22
N ILE A 131 -12.77 16.11 4.49
CA ILE A 131 -12.71 14.95 5.38
C ILE A 131 -11.80 13.84 4.85
N TRP A 132 -11.73 13.65 3.54
CA TRP A 132 -10.90 12.63 2.93
C TRP A 132 -9.40 12.91 3.07
N TYR A 133 -9.01 14.18 2.91
CA TYR A 133 -7.64 14.62 3.18
C TYR A 133 -7.31 14.37 4.66
N ASN A 134 -8.19 14.79 5.58
CA ASN A 134 -7.97 14.61 7.02
C ASN A 134 -7.89 13.14 7.41
N ALA A 135 -8.73 12.28 6.84
CA ALA A 135 -8.71 10.85 7.09
C ALA A 135 -7.42 10.18 6.58
N LEU A 136 -6.87 10.63 5.44
CA LEU A 136 -5.55 10.16 4.98
C LEU A 136 -4.45 10.57 5.96
N VAL A 137 -4.42 11.84 6.38
CA VAL A 137 -3.42 12.33 7.35
C VAL A 137 -3.50 11.55 8.66
N GLU A 138 -4.71 11.34 9.17
CA GLU A 138 -4.90 10.60 10.40
C GLU A 138 -4.52 9.12 10.29
N ALA A 139 -4.84 8.48 9.17
CA ALA A 139 -4.47 7.10 8.90
C ALA A 139 -2.97 6.92 8.63
N ARG A 140 -2.16 7.97 8.79
CA ARG A 140 -0.71 8.01 8.54
C ARG A 140 -0.33 7.89 7.05
N PHE A 141 -1.18 8.47 6.21
CA PHE A 141 -0.99 8.66 4.77
C PHE A 141 -0.77 10.15 4.43
N GLU A 142 -0.16 10.94 5.32
CA GLU A 142 0.09 12.38 5.13
C GLU A 142 0.85 12.69 3.82
N GLY A 143 1.89 11.91 3.50
CA GLY A 143 2.62 12.07 2.25
C GLY A 143 1.77 11.77 1.02
N VAL A 144 0.77 10.87 1.12
CA VAL A 144 -0.17 10.63 0.02
C VAL A 144 -1.15 11.79 -0.12
N ALA A 145 -1.68 12.30 1.00
CA ALA A 145 -2.59 13.43 1.00
C ALA A 145 -1.96 14.65 0.31
N ASP A 146 -0.72 14.96 0.65
CA ASP A 146 0.03 16.07 0.05
C ASP A 146 0.40 15.81 -1.41
N ILE A 147 0.77 14.58 -1.77
CA ILE A 147 1.03 14.24 -3.19
C ILE A 147 -0.23 14.36 -4.04
N VAL A 148 -1.37 13.89 -3.54
CA VAL A 148 -2.64 13.97 -4.27
C VAL A 148 -2.99 15.43 -4.52
N LYS A 149 -2.87 16.28 -3.50
CA LYS A 149 -3.04 17.73 -3.62
C LYS A 149 -2.07 18.32 -4.65
N TYR A 150 -0.79 18.06 -4.49
CA TYR A 150 0.26 18.53 -5.39
C TYR A 150 -0.02 18.18 -6.86
N ARG A 151 -0.35 16.90 -7.13
CA ARG A 151 -0.62 16.39 -8.47
C ARG A 151 -1.85 17.02 -9.13
N LEU A 152 -2.84 17.43 -8.33
CA LEU A 152 -4.01 18.18 -8.82
C LEU A 152 -3.64 19.62 -9.21
N ASP A 153 -2.77 20.25 -8.41
CA ASP A 153 -2.40 21.66 -8.58
C ASP A 153 -1.43 21.85 -9.76
N THR A 154 -0.42 20.98 -9.89
CA THR A 154 0.60 21.15 -10.95
C THR A 154 0.07 20.80 -12.33
N LYS A 155 -0.83 19.81 -12.46
CA LYS A 155 -1.38 19.28 -13.73
C LYS A 155 -0.31 18.80 -14.73
N ASP A 156 -0.42 17.53 -15.12
CA ASP A 156 0.45 16.86 -16.11
C ASP A 156 1.96 16.90 -15.81
N ASN A 157 2.78 16.33 -16.70
CA ASN A 157 4.24 16.31 -16.54
C ASN A 157 4.89 17.68 -16.70
N ASN A 158 4.26 18.61 -17.43
CA ASN A 158 4.79 19.95 -17.65
C ASN A 158 4.73 20.80 -16.38
N GLY A 159 3.61 20.78 -15.66
CA GLY A 159 3.51 21.54 -14.41
C GLY A 159 4.43 21.02 -13.32
N ILE A 160 4.60 19.69 -13.24
CA ILE A 160 5.59 19.08 -12.33
C ILE A 160 7.01 19.54 -12.70
N LYS A 161 7.34 19.56 -14.00
CA LYS A 161 8.65 20.05 -14.46
C LYS A 161 8.89 21.51 -14.09
N ASN A 162 7.88 22.36 -14.24
CA ASN A 162 7.97 23.78 -13.89
C ASN A 162 8.21 23.94 -12.39
N ASP A 163 7.41 23.28 -11.56
CA ASP A 163 7.57 23.31 -10.11
C ASP A 163 8.94 22.76 -9.68
N VAL A 164 9.40 21.65 -10.25
CA VAL A 164 10.74 21.11 -9.95
C VAL A 164 11.85 22.10 -10.31
N THR A 165 11.66 22.90 -11.37
CA THR A 165 12.63 23.91 -11.79
C THR A 165 12.66 25.11 -10.85
N GLU A 166 11.49 25.51 -10.33
CA GLU A 166 11.34 26.67 -9.46
C GLU A 166 11.62 26.37 -7.98
N ASN A 167 11.10 25.24 -7.50
CA ASN A 167 11.02 24.87 -6.09
C ASN A 167 11.85 23.63 -5.72
N GLY A 168 12.41 22.93 -6.71
CA GLY A 168 13.25 21.75 -6.49
C GLY A 168 12.47 20.44 -6.35
N LYS A 169 13.19 19.35 -6.04
CA LYS A 169 12.66 17.97 -6.04
C LYS A 169 12.16 17.48 -4.68
N ALA A 170 12.36 18.22 -3.61
CA ALA A 170 12.05 17.78 -2.24
C ALA A 170 10.97 18.68 -1.63
N HIS A 171 9.88 18.06 -1.19
CA HIS A 171 8.82 18.69 -0.41
C HIS A 171 8.86 18.13 1.01
N ASP A 172 8.08 18.65 1.94
CA ASP A 172 8.14 18.24 3.35
C ASP A 172 7.90 16.75 3.55
N THR A 173 6.84 16.23 2.93
CA THR A 173 6.36 14.84 3.12
C THR A 173 6.67 13.90 1.95
N PHE A 174 7.11 14.42 0.80
CA PHE A 174 7.41 13.63 -0.39
C PHE A 174 8.59 14.17 -1.20
N THR A 175 9.04 13.37 -2.17
CA THR A 175 10.09 13.74 -3.13
C THR A 175 9.65 13.41 -4.54
N ILE A 176 10.20 14.15 -5.50
CA ILE A 176 9.98 13.96 -6.93
C ILE A 176 11.24 13.36 -7.54
N LYS A 177 11.08 12.26 -8.27
CA LYS A 177 12.16 11.60 -8.99
C LYS A 177 11.79 11.46 -10.45
N GLU A 178 12.76 11.73 -11.32
CA GLU A 178 12.63 11.49 -12.75
C GLU A 178 12.78 9.98 -13.01
N ASP A 179 11.90 9.44 -13.85
CA ASP A 179 11.89 8.02 -14.21
C ASP A 179 11.52 7.87 -15.68
N GLY A 180 12.55 7.72 -16.53
CA GLY A 180 12.37 7.81 -17.98
C GLY A 180 11.89 9.21 -18.39
N GLY A 181 10.82 9.28 -19.19
CA GLY A 181 10.22 10.54 -19.65
C GLY A 181 9.14 11.12 -18.73
N GLY A 182 9.03 10.64 -17.48
CA GLY A 182 8.00 11.06 -16.54
C GLY A 182 8.52 11.28 -15.12
N TRP A 183 7.59 11.66 -14.23
CA TRP A 183 7.90 12.01 -12.84
C TRP A 183 7.19 11.10 -11.86
N ARG A 184 7.92 10.60 -10.87
CA ARG A 184 7.42 9.83 -9.74
C ARG A 184 7.36 10.72 -8.50
N THR A 185 6.21 10.74 -7.82
CA THR A 185 6.02 11.41 -6.54
C THR A 185 5.97 10.34 -5.46
N SER A 186 7.00 10.33 -4.61
CA SER A 186 7.23 9.29 -3.63
C SER A 186 7.18 9.88 -2.22
N PRO A 187 6.30 9.38 -1.33
CA PRO A 187 6.34 9.74 0.08
C PRO A 187 7.74 9.50 0.66
N LYS A 188 8.24 10.41 1.51
CA LYS A 188 9.53 10.22 2.19
C LYS A 188 9.49 9.04 3.16
N ALA A 189 8.36 8.89 3.86
CA ALA A 189 8.05 7.71 4.65
C ALA A 189 7.17 6.79 3.80
N PRO A 190 7.59 5.55 3.52
CA PRO A 190 6.81 4.66 2.66
C PRO A 190 5.49 4.28 3.34
N ILE A 191 4.41 4.34 2.57
CA ILE A 191 3.06 4.02 3.05
C ILE A 191 2.88 2.54 3.35
N PHE A 192 3.69 1.67 2.76
CA PHE A 192 3.71 0.25 3.01
C PHE A 192 5.13 -0.16 3.38
N ILE A 193 5.32 -1.28 4.05
CA ILE A 193 6.64 -1.79 4.43
C ILE A 193 6.96 -3.15 3.79
N SER A 194 5.96 -3.83 3.25
CA SER A 194 6.15 -5.06 2.48
C SER A 194 6.90 -4.79 1.18
N GLU A 195 7.70 -5.76 0.76
CA GLU A 195 8.52 -5.71 -0.44
C GLU A 195 7.63 -5.58 -1.68
N GLU A 196 6.56 -6.38 -1.78
CA GLU A 196 5.67 -6.40 -2.94
C GLU A 196 4.98 -5.05 -3.18
N LEU A 197 4.63 -4.33 -2.10
CA LEU A 197 4.01 -3.01 -2.18
C LEU A 197 5.01 -1.85 -2.25
N ASN A 198 6.32 -2.08 -2.25
CA ASN A 198 7.31 -1.01 -2.42
C ASN A 198 8.16 -1.18 -3.67
N ASN A 199 8.59 -2.41 -3.94
CA ASN A 199 9.47 -2.76 -5.05
C ASN A 199 8.70 -3.40 -6.21
N GLY A 200 7.39 -3.58 -6.06
CA GLY A 200 6.64 -4.48 -6.93
C GLY A 200 7.12 -5.92 -6.73
N LYS A 201 6.72 -6.81 -7.63
CA LYS A 201 7.03 -8.22 -7.49
C LYS A 201 8.33 -8.61 -8.17
N SER A 202 9.12 -9.45 -7.50
CA SER A 202 10.38 -9.99 -8.02
C SER A 202 10.20 -10.98 -9.20
N SER A 203 9.01 -11.57 -9.37
CA SER A 203 8.70 -12.56 -10.41
C SER A 203 8.32 -11.98 -11.79
N GLY A 204 8.53 -10.68 -11.99
CA GLY A 204 8.26 -10.02 -13.25
C GLY A 204 6.75 -9.76 -13.46
N LEU A 205 6.46 -8.63 -14.09
CA LEU A 205 5.10 -8.17 -14.41
C LEU A 205 4.33 -9.16 -15.32
N ASN A 206 5.01 -10.18 -15.85
CA ASN A 206 4.47 -11.22 -16.74
C ASN A 206 3.48 -12.17 -16.06
N GLY A 207 3.52 -12.32 -14.73
CA GLY A 207 2.50 -13.10 -14.02
C GLY A 207 1.19 -12.34 -13.82
N ILE A 208 1.22 -11.01 -13.92
CA ILE A 208 0.07 -10.15 -13.57
C ILE A 208 -0.86 -10.06 -14.79
N THR A 209 -1.83 -10.98 -14.90
CA THR A 209 -2.80 -10.98 -16.00
C THR A 209 -3.84 -9.86 -15.83
N SER A 210 -4.00 -9.35 -14.61
CA SER A 210 -4.99 -8.35 -14.26
C SER A 210 -4.74 -6.96 -14.87
N GLN A 211 -3.53 -6.68 -15.38
CA GLN A 211 -3.13 -5.37 -15.89
C GLN A 211 -3.04 -5.28 -17.42
N GLY A 212 -3.55 -6.29 -18.12
CA GLY A 212 -3.53 -6.34 -19.59
C GLY A 212 -2.09 -6.27 -20.12
N ASN A 213 -1.84 -5.38 -21.08
CA ASN A 213 -0.54 -5.27 -21.76
C ASN A 213 0.52 -4.46 -20.98
N ASN A 214 0.23 -3.98 -19.77
CA ASN A 214 1.15 -3.13 -19.01
C ASN A 214 2.27 -3.97 -18.37
N LYS A 215 3.45 -3.95 -19.01
CA LYS A 215 4.64 -4.71 -18.58
C LYS A 215 5.71 -3.87 -17.89
N THR A 216 5.41 -2.63 -17.50
CA THR A 216 6.44 -1.71 -16.94
C THR A 216 6.19 -1.26 -15.50
N ASN A 217 4.92 -1.19 -15.07
CA ASN A 217 4.57 -0.73 -13.72
C ASN A 217 3.41 -1.54 -13.17
N TYR A 218 3.49 -1.96 -11.91
CA TYR A 218 2.36 -2.52 -11.19
C TYR A 218 1.51 -1.38 -10.62
N ARG A 219 0.26 -1.25 -11.10
CA ARG A 219 -0.69 -0.23 -10.64
C ARG A 219 -1.76 -0.82 -9.74
N LEU A 220 -1.83 -0.27 -8.54
CA LEU A 220 -2.89 -0.50 -7.59
C LEU A 220 -3.67 0.80 -7.36
N THR A 221 -4.95 0.68 -7.02
CA THR A 221 -5.79 1.80 -6.63
C THR A 221 -6.31 1.56 -5.23
N MET A 222 -6.15 2.55 -4.35
CA MET A 222 -6.78 2.50 -3.04
C MET A 222 -8.23 2.94 -3.20
N ASN A 223 -9.16 2.02 -3.01
CA ASN A 223 -10.58 2.25 -3.25
C ASN A 223 -11.36 2.08 -1.96
N PHE A 224 -12.50 2.74 -1.91
CA PHE A 224 -13.48 2.52 -0.85
C PHE A 224 -14.91 2.64 -1.38
N GLN A 225 -15.85 2.04 -0.68
CA GLN A 225 -17.27 2.05 -1.01
C GLN A 225 -18.10 1.95 0.27
N TRP A 226 -19.40 2.25 0.18
CA TRP A 226 -20.33 1.95 1.27
C TRP A 226 -20.29 0.46 1.61
N SER A 227 -20.35 0.13 2.90
CA SER A 227 -20.38 -1.26 3.34
C SER A 227 -21.62 -1.95 2.76
N GLY A 228 -21.39 -3.07 2.09
CA GLY A 228 -22.46 -3.78 1.35
C GLY A 228 -23.05 -3.03 0.16
N GLN A 229 -22.40 -1.94 -0.31
CA GLN A 229 -22.94 -0.99 -1.31
C GLN A 229 -24.23 -0.29 -0.86
N ASP A 230 -24.45 -0.21 0.45
CA ASP A 230 -25.62 0.40 1.03
C ASP A 230 -25.23 1.64 1.83
N GLU A 231 -25.71 2.80 1.41
CA GLU A 231 -25.48 4.08 2.10
C GLU A 231 -26.07 4.10 3.51
N ASN A 232 -27.13 3.31 3.75
CA ASN A 232 -27.72 3.19 5.09
C ASN A 232 -26.86 2.37 6.06
N SER A 233 -25.76 1.77 5.59
CA SER A 233 -24.79 1.10 6.46
C SER A 233 -24.00 2.09 7.33
N HIS A 234 -24.00 3.39 6.98
CA HIS A 234 -23.24 4.45 7.65
C HIS A 234 -21.76 4.08 7.93
N SER A 235 -21.21 3.22 7.08
CA SER A 235 -19.86 2.69 7.20
C SER A 235 -19.31 2.40 5.81
N VAL A 236 -18.01 2.58 5.65
CA VAL A 236 -17.29 2.27 4.42
C VAL A 236 -16.33 1.12 4.63
N GLU A 237 -16.03 0.45 3.54
CA GLU A 237 -14.97 -0.53 3.46
C GLU A 237 -13.94 -0.04 2.44
N VAL A 238 -12.67 -0.35 2.69
CA VAL A 238 -11.49 0.02 1.91
C VAL A 238 -10.82 -1.24 1.35
N ALA A 239 -10.31 -1.17 0.12
CA ALA A 239 -9.50 -2.22 -0.49
C ALA A 239 -8.44 -1.65 -1.43
N LEU A 240 -7.34 -2.38 -1.55
CA LEU A 240 -6.32 -2.11 -2.55
C LEU A 240 -6.61 -2.98 -3.77
N LEU A 241 -6.89 -2.37 -4.91
CA LEU A 241 -7.35 -3.07 -6.10
C LEU A 241 -6.27 -3.05 -7.18
N PRO A 242 -6.00 -4.17 -7.86
CA PRO A 242 -5.35 -4.12 -9.15
C PRO A 242 -6.19 -3.29 -10.13
N ASN A 243 -5.53 -2.71 -11.12
CA ASN A 243 -6.19 -1.88 -12.11
C ASN A 243 -7.46 -2.54 -12.71
N GLY A 244 -8.60 -1.82 -12.66
CA GLY A 244 -9.87 -2.24 -13.22
C GLY A 244 -10.58 -3.36 -12.45
N LYS A 245 -10.18 -3.65 -11.21
CA LYS A 245 -10.80 -4.65 -10.34
C LYS A 245 -11.84 -4.06 -9.39
N THR A 246 -12.56 -4.94 -8.71
CA THR A 246 -13.71 -4.63 -7.85
C THR A 246 -13.45 -4.98 -6.39
N MET A 247 -14.11 -4.29 -5.47
CA MET A 247 -13.96 -4.47 -4.02
C MET A 247 -14.68 -5.70 -3.46
N GLY A 248 -15.76 -6.13 -4.12
CA GLY A 248 -16.76 -7.03 -3.51
C GLY A 248 -17.67 -6.26 -2.54
N ASN A 249 -18.77 -6.87 -2.08
CA ASN A 249 -19.75 -6.19 -1.21
C ASN A 249 -20.35 -7.10 -0.13
N GLY A 250 -19.63 -8.15 0.29
CA GLY A 250 -20.14 -9.17 1.22
C GLY A 250 -21.09 -10.20 0.58
N LYS A 251 -21.74 -9.88 -0.54
CA LYS A 251 -22.58 -10.82 -1.32
C LYS A 251 -21.93 -11.21 -2.64
N LYS A 252 -21.19 -10.28 -3.23
CA LYS A 252 -20.41 -10.44 -4.45
C LYS A 252 -18.94 -10.51 -4.09
N LYS A 253 -18.25 -11.40 -4.78
CA LYS A 253 -16.80 -11.58 -4.66
C LYS A 253 -16.07 -10.37 -5.21
N GLY A 254 -15.00 -9.98 -4.55
CA GLY A 254 -14.08 -8.96 -5.00
C GLY A 254 -12.82 -9.56 -5.61
N SER A 255 -12.06 -8.71 -6.29
CA SER A 255 -10.76 -9.04 -6.88
C SER A 255 -9.66 -8.13 -6.31
N ALA A 256 -9.77 -7.76 -5.03
CA ALA A 256 -8.76 -6.99 -4.32
C ALA A 256 -7.42 -7.73 -4.29
N PHE A 257 -6.35 -6.96 -4.13
CA PHE A 257 -4.98 -7.45 -4.18
C PHE A 257 -4.73 -8.50 -3.11
N ARG A 258 -4.08 -9.59 -3.50
CA ARG A 258 -3.65 -10.64 -2.58
C ARG A 258 -2.16 -10.91 -2.81
N THR A 259 -1.40 -10.92 -1.72
CA THR A 259 0.05 -11.17 -1.77
C THR A 259 0.35 -12.64 -2.02
N ASP A 260 1.60 -12.93 -2.37
CA ASP A 260 2.10 -14.31 -2.50
C ASP A 260 1.97 -15.14 -1.22
N HIS A 261 2.05 -14.50 -0.05
CA HIS A 261 1.85 -15.16 1.24
C HIS A 261 0.37 -15.26 1.65
N GLY A 262 -0.54 -14.89 0.74
CA GLY A 262 -1.98 -15.10 0.85
C GLY A 262 -2.73 -14.03 1.64
N ILE A 263 -2.12 -12.88 1.92
CA ILE A 263 -2.76 -11.77 2.65
C ILE A 263 -3.67 -11.00 1.70
N CYS A 264 -4.96 -10.91 2.03
CA CYS A 264 -5.96 -10.17 1.26
C CYS A 264 -6.01 -8.70 1.68
N PHE A 265 -5.75 -7.78 0.74
CA PHE A 265 -5.81 -6.33 0.96
C PHE A 265 -7.22 -5.78 0.73
N SER A 266 -8.17 -6.31 1.50
CA SER A 266 -9.54 -5.83 1.55
C SER A 266 -10.08 -5.93 2.97
N THR A 267 -10.78 -4.89 3.40
CA THR A 267 -11.47 -4.86 4.69
C THR A 267 -12.76 -5.70 4.71
N TYR A 268 -13.25 -6.11 3.52
CA TYR A 268 -14.26 -7.19 3.39
C TYR A 268 -13.71 -8.59 3.71
N GLY A 269 -12.41 -8.71 4.03
CA GLY A 269 -11.77 -9.99 4.28
C GLY A 269 -11.69 -10.87 3.03
N ASP A 270 -11.75 -12.19 3.22
CA ASP A 270 -11.51 -13.16 2.14
C ASP A 270 -12.45 -13.02 0.94
N ILE A 271 -13.69 -12.56 1.16
CA ILE A 271 -14.64 -12.30 0.07
C ILE A 271 -14.13 -11.20 -0.88
N GLY A 272 -13.40 -10.22 -0.34
CA GLY A 272 -12.84 -9.11 -1.11
C GLY A 272 -11.76 -9.54 -2.10
N CYS A 273 -11.14 -10.71 -1.90
CA CYS A 273 -10.12 -11.27 -2.79
C CYS A 273 -10.54 -12.61 -3.42
N ALA A 274 -11.80 -13.02 -3.27
CA ALA A 274 -12.25 -14.35 -3.69
C ALA A 274 -12.14 -14.58 -5.21
N ASP A 275 -12.27 -13.52 -6.00
CA ASP A 275 -12.07 -13.54 -7.46
C ASP A 275 -10.75 -12.83 -7.85
N TYR A 276 -9.82 -12.68 -6.90
CA TYR A 276 -8.49 -12.18 -7.23
C TYR A 276 -7.83 -13.13 -8.24
N LYS A 277 -7.45 -12.54 -9.38
CA LYS A 277 -6.63 -13.19 -10.38
C LYS A 277 -5.37 -12.39 -10.48
N TYR A 278 -4.28 -13.13 -10.39
CA TYR A 278 -2.93 -12.63 -10.54
C TYR A 278 -2.80 -11.97 -11.92
#